data_AF-H3A7U3-F1
#
_entry.id   AF-H3A7U3-F1
#
_cell.length_a   1.000
_cell.length_b   1.000
_cell.length_c   1.000
_cell.angle_alpha   90.00
_cell.angle_beta   90.00
_cell.angle_gamma   90.00
#
_symmetry.space_group_name_H-M   'P 1'
#
loop_
_entity.id
_entity.type
_entity.pdbx_description
1 polymer ?
#
loop_
_entity_poly.entity_id
_entity_poly.type
_entity_poly.pdbx_seq_one_letter_code
_entity_poly.pdbx_strand_id
1 'polypeptide(L)'
;DELIYMLRKLLLNIGDLPAQTSHILFNYLVGLIMYFVRTPCEWGMDAISATLTFLWEVVGYVEGLFFKDLKQTMKKEQCEVKLLVTASMPVHGQNECDIPTQLPVHEDTQFEALLKECLEFFNIPEAQSARYFLMDKRWNLIHYNKTYVRDIYPFRRSVSPQLNLVQMLPDKGQELIQKQIFTRKLEEVGRVLFLISLTQHIPAVHRQSHVSMLQEDLLRLPSFPRSAVDTDFSLFSDPQGKELFGLDTLHKSMWIKLLEEMFLGMPSEFPWGDEIMLFLNVFNGALILHPEDSALLRQYAATVINTAVHFNHLFSLSGYQWI
;
A
#
# COMPACT_ATOMS: atom_id res chain seq x y z
N ASP A 1 10.86 5.50 19.27
CA ASP A 1 11.44 4.16 19.05
C ASP A 1 11.33 3.23 20.25
N GLU A 2 11.87 3.59 21.42
CA GLU A 2 11.84 2.71 22.61
C GLU A 2 10.43 2.27 23.03
N LEU A 3 9.45 3.19 23.06
CA LEU A 3 8.06 2.87 23.38
C LEU A 3 7.42 1.91 22.36
N ILE A 4 7.74 2.06 21.07
CA ILE A 4 7.24 1.18 20.01
C ILE A 4 7.85 -0.22 20.16
N TYR A 5 9.14 -0.28 20.45
CA TYR A 5 9.84 -1.53 20.73
C TYR A 5 9.25 -2.24 21.96
N MET A 6 9.00 -1.51 23.06
CA MET A 6 8.37 -2.06 24.25
C MET A 6 6.95 -2.53 23.99
N LEU A 7 6.15 -1.76 23.24
CA LEU A 7 4.80 -2.17 22.86
C LEU A 7 4.81 -3.45 22.03
N ARG A 8 5.70 -3.55 21.03
CA ARG A 8 5.83 -4.77 20.21
C ARG A 8 6.24 -5.96 21.05
N LYS A 9 7.21 -5.78 21.96
CA LYS A 9 7.62 -6.85 22.88
C LYS A 9 6.45 -7.27 23.78
N LEU A 10 5.65 -6.31 24.26
CA LEU A 10 4.48 -6.60 25.07
C LEU A 10 3.42 -7.37 24.28
N LEU A 11 3.07 -6.93 23.07
CA LEU A 11 2.08 -7.57 22.20
C LEU A 11 2.50 -9.00 21.80
N LEU A 12 3.77 -9.22 21.48
CA LEU A 12 4.29 -10.56 21.16
C LEU A 12 4.28 -11.54 22.34
N ASN A 13 4.23 -11.04 23.58
CA ASN A 13 4.26 -11.86 24.79
C ASN A 13 2.90 -11.94 25.49
N ILE A 14 1.93 -11.11 25.10
CA ILE A 14 0.56 -11.19 25.60
C ILE A 14 -0.14 -12.27 24.78
N GLY A 15 -0.50 -13.37 25.44
CA GLY A 15 -1.21 -14.48 24.80
C GLY A 15 -2.64 -14.11 24.39
N ASP A 16 -3.34 -13.32 25.21
CA ASP A 16 -4.70 -12.86 24.92
C ASP A 16 -4.93 -11.44 25.48
N LEU A 17 -5.59 -10.59 24.70
CA LEU A 17 -5.90 -9.21 25.08
C LEU A 17 -7.36 -9.13 25.55
N PRO A 18 -7.63 -8.63 26.78
CA PRO A 18 -9.01 -8.39 27.21
C PRO A 18 -9.74 -7.47 26.23
N ALA A 19 -11.00 -7.77 25.93
CA ALA A 19 -11.79 -7.05 24.92
C ALA A 19 -11.77 -5.51 25.10
N GLN A 20 -11.94 -5.04 26.35
CA GLN A 20 -11.88 -3.59 26.60
C GLN A 20 -10.49 -3.00 26.29
N THR A 21 -9.43 -3.72 26.62
CA THR A 21 -8.05 -3.30 26.35
C THR A 21 -7.75 -3.29 24.85
N SER A 22 -8.17 -4.31 24.11
CA SER A 22 -7.97 -4.37 22.66
C SER A 22 -8.69 -3.23 21.93
N HIS A 23 -9.95 -2.94 22.30
CA HIS A 23 -10.70 -1.80 21.76
C HIS A 23 -10.02 -0.45 22.05
N ILE A 24 -9.58 -0.24 23.29
CA ILE A 24 -8.89 1.00 23.69
C ILE A 24 -7.58 1.15 22.93
N LEU A 25 -6.77 0.10 22.88
CA LEU A 25 -5.50 0.12 22.18
C LEU A 25 -5.70 0.37 20.69
N PHE A 26 -6.58 -0.38 20.02
CA PHE A 26 -6.92 -0.18 18.62
C PHE A 26 -7.32 1.27 18.31
N ASN A 27 -8.20 1.86 19.13
CA ASN A 27 -8.63 3.24 18.97
C ASN A 27 -7.49 4.25 19.14
N TYR A 28 -6.58 4.04 20.10
CA TYR A 28 -5.42 4.91 20.27
C TYR A 28 -4.46 4.83 19.08
N LEU A 29 -4.23 3.62 18.55
CA LEU A 29 -3.34 3.42 17.41
C LEU A 29 -3.90 4.04 16.14
N VAL A 30 -5.20 3.83 15.85
CA VAL A 30 -5.90 4.49 14.74
C VAL A 30 -5.91 6.02 14.95
N GLY A 31 -6.15 6.48 16.18
CA GLY A 31 -6.11 7.90 16.54
C GLY A 31 -4.73 8.53 16.30
N LEU A 32 -3.65 7.79 16.55
CA LEU A 32 -2.27 8.23 16.28
C LEU A 32 -2.02 8.39 14.77
N ILE A 33 -2.49 7.45 13.95
CA ILE A 33 -2.41 7.57 12.48
C ILE A 33 -3.19 8.82 12.04
N MET A 34 -4.42 8.98 12.50
CA MET A 34 -5.27 10.13 12.16
C MET A 34 -4.65 11.46 12.58
N TYR A 35 -3.98 11.51 13.73
CA TYR A 35 -3.25 12.69 14.20
C TYR A 35 -2.18 13.10 13.19
N PHE A 36 -1.28 12.20 12.78
CA PHE A 36 -0.21 12.54 11.83
C PHE A 36 -0.72 12.88 10.44
N VAL A 37 -1.85 12.29 10.00
CA VAL A 37 -2.51 12.67 8.74
C VAL A 37 -3.01 14.13 8.76
N ARG A 38 -3.49 14.59 9.92
CA ARG A 38 -4.01 15.96 10.12
C ARG A 38 -2.93 16.96 10.43
N THR A 39 -1.87 16.53 11.09
CA THR A 39 -0.75 17.36 11.51
C THR A 39 0.56 16.82 10.90
N PRO A 40 0.73 16.92 9.57
CA PRO A 40 1.96 16.46 8.94
C PRO A 40 3.20 17.14 9.47
N CYS A 41 4.22 16.33 9.63
CA CYS A 41 5.57 16.73 10.00
C CYS A 41 6.56 15.74 9.35
N GLU A 42 7.84 16.11 9.36
CA GLU A 42 8.92 15.37 8.69
C GLU A 42 8.99 13.89 9.09
N TRP A 43 8.72 13.58 10.36
CA TRP A 43 8.76 12.23 10.93
C TRP A 43 7.37 11.58 11.05
N GLY A 44 6.31 12.26 10.60
CA GLY A 44 4.93 11.78 10.73
C GLY A 44 4.67 10.52 9.89
N MET A 45 5.30 10.39 8.73
CA MET A 45 5.20 9.18 7.89
C MET A 45 5.91 7.99 8.52
N ASP A 46 7.10 8.20 9.11
CA ASP A 46 7.81 7.18 9.88
C ASP A 46 6.93 6.67 11.04
N ALA A 47 6.26 7.58 11.76
CA ALA A 47 5.36 7.26 12.84
C ALA A 47 4.11 6.49 12.37
N ILE A 48 3.47 6.90 11.26
CA ILE A 48 2.32 6.19 10.66
C ILE A 48 2.74 4.78 10.26
N SER A 49 3.85 4.65 9.53
CA SER A 49 4.36 3.38 9.04
C SER A 49 4.65 2.41 10.20
N ALA A 50 5.40 2.86 11.20
CA ALA A 50 5.63 2.10 12.42
C ALA A 50 4.32 1.72 13.12
N THR A 51 3.32 2.62 13.12
CA THR A 51 2.02 2.36 13.74
C THR A 51 1.24 1.24 13.08
N LEU A 52 1.27 1.17 11.75
CA LEU A 52 0.59 0.10 11.03
C LEU A 52 1.24 -1.26 11.26
N THR A 53 2.55 -1.33 11.51
CA THR A 53 3.26 -2.61 11.73
C THR A 53 2.84 -3.37 12.99
N PHE A 54 2.06 -2.77 13.90
CA PHE A 54 1.51 -3.45 15.08
C PHE A 54 -0.01 -3.46 15.11
N LEU A 55 -0.68 -2.67 14.26
CA LEU A 55 -2.14 -2.60 14.26
C LEU A 55 -2.77 -3.96 13.96
N TRP A 56 -2.13 -4.76 13.10
CA TRP A 56 -2.54 -6.11 12.75
C TRP A 56 -2.43 -7.10 13.92
N GLU A 57 -1.53 -6.85 14.89
CA GLU A 57 -1.38 -7.67 16.10
C GLU A 57 -2.54 -7.43 17.08
N VAL A 58 -3.13 -6.23 17.05
CA VAL A 58 -4.22 -5.85 17.96
C VAL A 58 -5.60 -6.19 17.38
N VAL A 59 -5.79 -6.03 16.06
CA VAL A 59 -7.11 -6.11 15.42
C VAL A 59 -7.81 -7.46 15.63
N GLY A 60 -7.06 -8.56 15.72
CA GLY A 60 -7.63 -9.90 15.94
C GLY A 60 -8.35 -10.06 17.28
N TYR A 61 -8.04 -9.21 18.26
CA TYR A 61 -8.67 -9.21 19.59
C TYR A 61 -9.83 -8.22 19.71
N VAL A 62 -10.14 -7.48 18.64
CA VAL A 62 -11.19 -6.44 18.64
C VAL A 62 -12.50 -7.05 18.15
N GLU A 63 -13.40 -7.36 19.08
CA GLU A 63 -14.70 -7.94 18.75
C GLU A 63 -15.62 -6.94 18.03
N GLY A 64 -16.44 -7.43 17.10
CA GLY A 64 -17.46 -6.62 16.42
C GLY A 64 -16.91 -5.56 15.45
N LEU A 65 -15.63 -5.64 15.07
CA LEU A 65 -15.04 -4.76 14.06
C LEU A 65 -15.30 -5.31 12.64
N PHE A 66 -16.02 -4.54 11.82
CA PHE A 66 -16.28 -4.89 10.43
C PHE A 66 -15.60 -3.92 9.45
N PHE A 67 -15.08 -4.47 8.35
CA PHE A 67 -14.41 -3.66 7.31
C PHE A 67 -15.30 -2.55 6.75
N LYS A 68 -16.60 -2.82 6.57
CA LYS A 68 -17.59 -1.83 6.11
C LYS A 68 -17.67 -0.60 7.01
N ASP A 69 -17.77 -0.82 8.32
CA ASP A 69 -17.93 0.25 9.30
C ASP A 69 -16.61 1.02 9.47
N LEU A 70 -15.48 0.29 9.46
CA LEU A 70 -14.16 0.89 9.49
C LEU A 70 -13.93 1.78 8.27
N LYS A 71 -14.21 1.28 7.05
CA LYS A 71 -14.10 2.06 5.81
C LYS A 71 -14.97 3.32 5.86
N GLN A 72 -16.22 3.20 6.30
CA GLN A 72 -17.12 4.35 6.42
C GLN A 72 -16.57 5.39 7.41
N THR A 73 -16.06 4.94 8.55
CA THR A 73 -15.47 5.81 9.58
C THR A 73 -14.22 6.50 9.05
N MET A 74 -13.27 5.75 8.50
CA MET A 74 -12.02 6.31 7.99
C MET A 74 -12.24 7.30 6.84
N LYS A 75 -13.26 7.07 5.99
CA LYS A 75 -13.65 8.01 4.93
C LYS A 75 -14.17 9.34 5.49
N LYS A 76 -14.95 9.31 6.57
CA LYS A 76 -15.39 10.55 7.26
C LYS A 76 -14.21 11.30 7.84
N GLU A 77 -13.25 10.57 8.39
CA GLU A 77 -12.04 11.12 8.99
C GLU A 77 -10.95 11.51 7.96
N GLN A 78 -11.18 11.24 6.67
CA GLN A 78 -10.26 11.47 5.54
C GLN A 78 -8.92 10.71 5.64
N CYS A 79 -8.94 9.54 6.30
CA CYS A 79 -7.77 8.74 6.65
C CYS A 79 -7.81 7.32 6.05
N GLU A 80 -8.81 7.01 5.22
CA GLU A 80 -9.02 5.70 4.60
C GLU A 80 -7.80 5.20 3.82
N VAL A 81 -7.17 6.07 3.02
CA VAL A 81 -5.98 5.75 2.21
C VAL A 81 -4.74 5.40 3.03
N LYS A 82 -4.74 5.72 4.32
CA LYS A 82 -3.63 5.44 5.23
C LYS A 82 -3.79 4.14 5.98
N LEU A 83 -5.03 3.69 6.19
CA LEU A 83 -5.32 2.47 6.93
C LEU A 83 -5.68 1.29 6.01
N LEU A 84 -6.39 1.56 4.93
CA LEU A 84 -7.01 0.53 4.09
C LEU A 84 -6.41 0.54 2.68
N VAL A 85 -6.46 -0.61 2.03
CA VAL A 85 -6.22 -0.76 0.59
C VAL A 85 -7.54 -0.55 -0.13
N THR A 86 -7.95 0.70 -0.30
CA THR A 86 -9.25 1.02 -0.90
C THR A 86 -9.14 2.06 -1.99
N ALA A 87 -9.90 1.88 -3.06
CA ALA A 87 -10.11 2.92 -4.06
C ALA A 87 -10.68 4.20 -3.42
N SER A 88 -9.94 5.30 -3.56
CA SER A 88 -10.50 6.64 -3.37
C SER A 88 -11.03 7.09 -4.72
N MET A 89 -12.34 7.23 -4.88
CA MET A 89 -12.91 7.65 -6.17
C MET A 89 -12.36 9.02 -6.59
N PRO A 90 -11.64 9.14 -7.73
CA PRO A 90 -11.33 10.43 -8.30
C PRO A 90 -12.56 10.95 -9.04
N VAL A 91 -13.33 11.84 -8.42
CA VAL A 91 -14.46 12.49 -9.10
C VAL A 91 -13.92 13.58 -10.01
N HIS A 92 -13.83 13.28 -11.31
CA HIS A 92 -13.54 14.24 -12.38
C HIS A 92 -14.32 15.56 -12.18
N GLY A 93 -13.65 16.66 -12.44
CA GLY A 93 -14.24 18.00 -12.47
C GLY A 93 -13.55 18.80 -13.55
N GLN A 94 -14.32 19.20 -14.57
CA GLN A 94 -13.93 20.23 -15.52
C GLN A 94 -13.84 21.58 -14.78
N ASN A 95 -12.84 22.38 -15.17
CA ASN A 95 -12.58 23.79 -14.85
C ASN A 95 -11.31 24.03 -14.03
N GLU A 96 -10.19 24.06 -14.75
CA GLU A 96 -8.90 24.61 -14.34
C GLU A 96 -8.93 26.14 -14.52
N CYS A 97 -8.71 26.91 -13.46
CA CYS A 97 -8.39 28.33 -13.54
C CYS A 97 -7.25 28.68 -12.54
N ASP A 98 -6.13 29.10 -13.15
CA ASP A 98 -5.20 30.18 -12.81
C ASP A 98 -4.21 30.10 -11.63
N ILE A 99 -3.11 29.33 -11.85
CA ILE A 99 -1.66 29.65 -11.59
C ILE A 99 -0.82 28.87 -12.66
N PRO A 100 0.34 29.33 -13.19
CA PRO A 100 0.92 28.90 -14.48
C PRO A 100 1.39 27.44 -14.66
N THR A 101 1.22 26.55 -13.70
CA THR A 101 1.58 25.13 -13.85
C THR A 101 0.63 24.24 -13.05
N GLN A 102 -0.64 24.21 -13.45
CA GLN A 102 -1.46 23.02 -13.24
C GLN A 102 -1.04 22.02 -14.31
N LEU A 103 0.02 21.26 -14.04
CA LEU A 103 0.45 20.20 -14.95
C LEU A 103 -0.66 19.14 -14.96
N PRO A 104 -1.20 18.76 -16.12
CA PRO A 104 -2.24 17.75 -16.19
C PRO A 104 -1.65 16.42 -15.72
N VAL A 105 -2.11 15.95 -14.56
CA VAL A 105 -1.71 14.65 -14.01
C VAL A 105 -2.70 13.59 -14.47
N HIS A 106 -2.29 12.74 -15.40
CA HIS A 106 -3.05 11.55 -15.82
C HIS A 106 -2.80 10.38 -14.85
N GLU A 107 -3.46 9.25 -15.08
CA GLU A 107 -3.33 8.07 -14.20
C GLU A 107 -1.92 7.47 -14.23
N ASP A 108 -1.24 7.59 -15.37
CA ASP A 108 0.08 7.06 -15.66
C ASP A 108 1.23 8.07 -15.46
N THR A 109 0.91 9.30 -15.05
CA THR A 109 1.93 10.32 -14.82
C THR A 109 2.82 9.96 -13.63
N GLN A 110 4.13 9.86 -13.88
CA GLN A 110 5.16 9.68 -12.86
C GLN A 110 5.82 11.01 -12.47
N PHE A 111 6.47 11.06 -11.31
CA PHE A 111 7.20 12.24 -10.86
C PHE A 111 8.35 12.64 -11.79
N GLU A 112 8.88 11.72 -12.59
CA GLU A 112 9.87 12.01 -13.63
C GLU A 112 9.36 13.06 -14.64
N ALA A 113 8.11 12.94 -15.08
CA ALA A 113 7.51 13.89 -16.01
C ALA A 113 7.40 15.28 -15.38
N LEU A 114 6.93 15.36 -14.13
CA LEU A 114 6.84 16.61 -13.39
C LEU A 114 8.23 17.24 -13.17
N LEU A 115 9.24 16.44 -12.85
CA LEU A 115 10.60 16.93 -12.63
C LEU A 115 11.14 17.54 -13.91
N LYS A 116 10.98 16.86 -15.06
CA LYS A 116 11.41 17.36 -16.36
C LYS A 116 10.79 18.72 -16.70
N GLU A 117 9.47 18.85 -16.52
CA GLU A 117 8.77 20.12 -16.76
C GLU A 117 9.24 21.23 -15.82
N CYS A 118 9.53 20.92 -14.55
CA CYS A 118 10.09 21.89 -13.62
C CYS A 118 11.50 22.35 -14.06
N LEU A 119 12.37 21.42 -14.46
CA LEU A 119 13.72 21.75 -14.93
C LEU A 119 13.68 22.65 -16.18
N GLU A 120 12.79 22.34 -17.12
CA GLU A 120 12.56 23.15 -18.32
C GLU A 120 12.03 24.55 -17.97
N PHE A 121 11.02 24.64 -17.08
CA PHE A 121 10.46 25.92 -16.63
C PHE A 121 11.50 26.84 -15.97
N PHE A 122 12.39 26.28 -15.15
CA PHE A 122 13.46 27.03 -14.49
C PHE A 122 14.74 27.20 -15.32
N ASN A 123 14.76 26.73 -16.58
CA ASN A 123 15.92 26.74 -17.48
C ASN A 123 17.16 26.08 -16.85
N ILE A 124 16.97 24.98 -16.13
CA ILE A 124 18.07 24.22 -15.52
C ILE A 124 18.69 23.30 -16.59
N PRO A 125 20.01 23.39 -16.85
CA PRO A 125 20.66 22.52 -17.83
C PRO A 125 20.59 21.04 -17.44
N GLU A 126 20.41 20.16 -18.41
CA GLU A 126 20.34 18.71 -18.21
C GLU A 126 21.56 18.15 -17.45
N ALA A 127 22.75 18.72 -17.69
CA ALA A 127 23.98 18.37 -16.98
C ALA A 127 23.92 18.61 -15.46
N GLN A 128 22.96 19.40 -14.98
CA GLN A 128 22.72 19.67 -13.56
C GLN A 128 21.50 18.93 -13.00
N SER A 129 20.71 18.25 -13.84
CA SER A 129 19.43 17.62 -13.46
C SER A 129 19.56 16.66 -12.27
N ALA A 130 20.64 15.88 -12.20
CA ALA A 130 20.91 14.93 -11.12
C ALA A 130 21.03 15.57 -9.72
N ARG A 131 21.12 16.91 -9.64
CA ARG A 131 21.18 17.66 -8.36
C ARG A 131 19.83 18.21 -7.94
N TYR A 132 18.76 18.01 -8.71
CA TYR A 132 17.45 18.58 -8.44
C TYR A 132 16.42 17.50 -8.22
N PHE A 133 15.61 17.67 -7.18
CA PHE A 133 14.63 16.70 -6.75
C PHE A 133 13.32 17.39 -6.40
N LEU A 134 12.21 16.67 -6.59
CA LEU A 134 10.89 17.13 -6.15
C LEU A 134 10.67 16.73 -4.69
N MET A 135 10.23 17.69 -3.88
CA MET A 135 9.87 17.47 -2.48
C MET A 135 8.44 17.92 -2.21
N ASP A 136 7.68 17.10 -1.49
CA ASP A 136 6.39 17.50 -0.93
C ASP A 136 6.60 18.61 0.12
N LYS A 137 5.92 19.74 -0.06
CA LYS A 137 6.04 20.88 0.85
C LYS A 137 5.38 20.66 2.22
N ARG A 138 4.36 19.81 2.29
CA ARG A 138 3.55 19.57 3.50
C ARG A 138 4.25 18.63 4.48
N TRP A 139 4.89 17.58 3.96
CA TRP A 139 5.56 16.53 4.71
C TRP A 139 7.09 16.69 4.70
N ASN A 140 7.64 17.54 3.82
CA ASN A 140 9.07 17.68 3.58
C ASN A 140 9.74 16.37 3.12
N LEU A 141 9.05 15.62 2.25
CA LEU A 141 9.51 14.32 1.77
C LEU A 141 9.89 14.38 0.30
N ILE A 142 11.00 13.74 -0.05
CA ILE A 142 11.46 13.61 -1.42
C ILE A 142 10.60 12.62 -2.20
N HIS A 143 10.39 12.87 -3.49
CA HIS A 143 9.70 11.93 -4.37
C HIS A 143 10.67 11.14 -5.23
N TYR A 144 10.35 9.87 -5.41
CA TYR A 144 11.07 9.02 -6.35
C TYR A 144 10.50 9.18 -7.76
N ASN A 145 11.37 9.40 -8.74
CA ASN A 145 10.97 9.73 -10.12
C ASN A 145 10.04 8.69 -10.76
N LYS A 146 10.25 7.39 -10.47
CA LYS A 146 9.44 6.30 -11.04
C LYS A 146 8.09 6.10 -10.32
N THR A 147 7.85 6.82 -9.23
CA THR A 147 6.56 6.73 -8.53
C THR A 147 5.48 7.47 -9.33
N TYR A 148 4.31 6.83 -9.45
CA TYR A 148 3.13 7.46 -10.02
C TYR A 148 2.58 8.54 -9.09
N VAL A 149 2.30 9.72 -9.64
CA VAL A 149 1.84 10.89 -8.89
C VAL A 149 0.50 10.60 -8.20
N ARG A 150 -0.40 9.88 -8.89
CA ARG A 150 -1.74 9.52 -8.38
C ARG A 150 -1.71 8.53 -7.20
N ASP A 151 -0.63 7.78 -7.03
CA ASP A 151 -0.46 6.88 -5.88
C ASP A 151 -0.20 7.67 -4.58
N ILE A 152 0.46 8.83 -4.70
CA ILE A 152 0.78 9.70 -3.56
C ILE A 152 -0.32 10.76 -3.37
N TYR A 153 -0.82 11.32 -4.47
CA TYR A 153 -1.82 12.39 -4.49
C TYR A 153 -3.08 11.93 -5.22
N PRO A 154 -3.95 11.16 -4.54
CA PRO A 154 -5.26 10.84 -5.09
C PRO A 154 -6.06 12.14 -5.29
N PHE A 155 -6.89 12.18 -6.35
CA PHE A 155 -7.65 13.39 -6.67
C PHE A 155 -8.56 13.81 -5.50
N ARG A 156 -8.41 15.05 -5.03
CA ARG A 156 -9.31 15.66 -4.07
C ARG A 156 -9.60 17.10 -4.51
N ARG A 157 -10.87 17.43 -4.79
CA ARG A 157 -11.29 18.75 -5.30
C ARG A 157 -10.84 19.93 -4.44
N SER A 158 -10.65 19.71 -3.15
CA SER A 158 -10.29 20.75 -2.17
C SER A 158 -8.81 20.75 -1.77
N VAL A 159 -7.98 19.88 -2.35
CA VAL A 159 -6.58 19.73 -1.96
C VAL A 159 -5.70 19.69 -3.21
N SER A 160 -4.91 20.74 -3.41
CA SER A 160 -3.86 20.76 -4.43
C SER A 160 -2.52 20.46 -3.76
N PRO A 161 -1.82 19.38 -4.14
CA PRO A 161 -0.48 19.11 -3.62
C PRO A 161 0.48 20.22 -4.03
N GLN A 162 1.42 20.55 -3.14
CA GLN A 162 2.45 21.55 -3.40
C GLN A 162 3.82 20.87 -3.38
N LEU A 163 4.56 21.02 -4.48
CA LEU A 163 5.90 20.49 -4.64
C LEU A 163 6.92 21.63 -4.68
N ASN A 164 8.09 21.38 -4.10
CA ASN A 164 9.25 22.24 -4.21
C ASN A 164 10.30 21.54 -5.06
N LEU A 165 10.91 22.28 -5.99
CA LEU A 165 12.14 21.84 -6.65
C LEU A 165 13.32 22.23 -5.77
N VAL A 166 14.07 21.24 -5.28
CA VAL A 166 15.16 21.44 -4.32
C VAL A 166 16.48 20.97 -4.92
N GLN A 167 17.50 21.82 -4.83
CA GLN A 167 18.86 21.46 -5.20
C GLN A 167 19.56 20.77 -4.01
N MET A 168 20.15 19.59 -4.23
CA MET A 168 20.96 18.89 -3.24
C MET A 168 22.02 17.99 -3.90
N LEU A 169 22.96 17.48 -3.10
CA LEU A 169 23.93 16.51 -3.58
C LEU A 169 23.22 15.21 -4.01
N PRO A 170 23.59 14.59 -5.15
CA PRO A 170 22.93 13.38 -5.65
C PRO A 170 22.89 12.26 -4.61
N ASP A 171 24.00 12.00 -3.93
CA ASP A 171 24.10 10.95 -2.90
C ASP A 171 23.10 11.16 -1.75
N LYS A 172 22.94 12.42 -1.30
CA LYS A 172 21.96 12.77 -0.28
C LYS A 172 20.52 12.61 -0.78
N GLY A 173 20.25 13.01 -2.02
CA GLY A 173 18.94 12.81 -2.63
C GLY A 173 18.59 11.33 -2.74
N GLN A 174 19.55 10.50 -3.14
CA GLN A 174 19.38 9.05 -3.26
C GLN A 174 19.14 8.38 -1.90
N GLU A 175 19.89 8.76 -0.87
CA GLU A 175 19.67 8.29 0.51
C GLU A 175 18.24 8.61 0.99
N LEU A 176 17.77 9.85 0.77
CA LEU A 176 16.42 10.26 1.16
C LEU A 176 15.34 9.51 0.35
N ILE A 177 15.57 9.26 -0.95
CA ILE A 177 14.67 8.47 -1.80
C ILE A 177 14.57 7.04 -1.25
N GLN A 178 15.70 6.41 -0.94
CA GLN A 178 15.73 5.05 -0.42
C GLN A 178 14.98 4.96 0.92
N LYS A 179 15.23 5.89 1.84
CA LYS A 179 14.51 5.98 3.12
C LYS A 179 12.99 6.14 2.91
N GLN A 180 12.59 7.01 1.98
CA GLN A 180 11.18 7.27 1.70
C GLN A 180 10.47 6.06 1.12
N ILE A 181 11.09 5.38 0.15
CA ILE A 181 10.54 4.17 -0.46
C ILE A 181 10.45 3.04 0.56
N PHE A 182 11.47 2.87 1.41
CA PHE A 182 11.44 1.91 2.51
C PHE A 182 10.26 2.17 3.45
N THR A 183 10.09 3.41 3.90
CA THR A 183 9.02 3.80 4.83
C THR A 183 7.64 3.57 4.23
N ARG A 184 7.46 3.90 2.95
CA ARG A 184 6.21 3.65 2.21
C ARG A 184 5.94 2.16 2.03
N LYS A 185 6.96 1.36 1.69
CA LYS A 185 6.78 -0.09 1.53
C LYS A 185 6.41 -0.74 2.86
N LEU A 186 6.99 -0.28 3.97
CA LEU A 186 6.64 -0.72 5.31
C LEU A 186 5.20 -0.32 5.69
N GLU A 187 4.76 0.87 5.28
CA GLU A 187 3.37 1.33 5.43
C GLU A 187 2.40 0.40 4.68
N GLU A 188 2.72 0.06 3.42
CA GLU A 188 1.94 -0.87 2.59
C GLU A 188 1.86 -2.27 3.21
N VAL A 189 2.99 -2.83 3.67
CA VAL A 189 3.03 -4.11 4.41
C VAL A 189 2.12 -4.08 5.62
N GLY A 190 2.17 -3.01 6.42
CA GLY A 190 1.32 -2.86 7.60
C GLY A 190 -0.18 -2.84 7.26
N ARG A 191 -0.59 -2.19 6.17
CA ARG A 191 -1.99 -2.21 5.71
C ARG A 191 -2.43 -3.59 5.23
N VAL A 192 -1.58 -4.30 4.48
CA VAL A 192 -1.89 -5.65 3.99
C VAL A 192 -2.01 -6.62 5.16
N LEU A 193 -1.07 -6.59 6.11
CA LEU A 193 -1.14 -7.37 7.36
C LEU A 193 -2.41 -7.08 8.16
N PHE A 194 -2.78 -5.80 8.26
CA PHE A 194 -4.01 -5.39 8.93
C PHE A 194 -5.25 -6.03 8.27
N LEU A 195 -5.34 -5.99 6.93
CA LEU A 195 -6.43 -6.62 6.19
C LEU A 195 -6.45 -8.14 6.31
N ILE A 196 -5.29 -8.80 6.29
CA ILE A 196 -5.17 -10.25 6.53
C ILE A 196 -5.75 -10.59 7.91
N SER A 197 -5.26 -9.93 8.95
CA SER A 197 -5.66 -10.19 10.34
C SER A 197 -7.16 -9.90 10.54
N LEU A 198 -7.66 -8.79 10.00
CA LEU A 198 -9.10 -8.49 10.02
C LEU A 198 -9.93 -9.57 9.32
N THR A 199 -9.48 -10.06 8.16
CA THR A 199 -10.18 -11.11 7.40
C THR A 199 -10.22 -12.44 8.16
N GLN A 200 -9.12 -12.82 8.79
CA GLN A 200 -8.99 -14.06 9.55
C GLN A 200 -9.91 -14.10 10.78
N HIS A 201 -10.12 -12.95 11.43
CA HIS A 201 -10.91 -12.84 12.66
C HIS A 201 -12.38 -12.45 12.44
N ILE A 202 -12.81 -12.26 11.20
CA ILE A 202 -14.23 -12.01 10.91
C ILE A 202 -15.07 -13.27 11.14
N PRO A 203 -16.25 -13.15 11.79
CA PRO A 203 -17.15 -14.27 11.97
C PRO A 203 -17.51 -14.95 10.64
N ALA A 204 -17.52 -16.28 10.62
CA ALA A 204 -17.71 -17.07 9.40
C ALA A 204 -18.95 -16.67 8.59
N VAL A 205 -20.04 -16.30 9.27
CA VAL A 205 -21.30 -15.85 8.63
C VAL A 205 -21.15 -14.55 7.82
N HIS A 206 -20.14 -13.73 8.12
CA HIS A 206 -19.87 -12.47 7.45
C HIS A 206 -18.68 -12.53 6.49
N ARG A 207 -17.91 -13.63 6.49
CA ARG A 207 -16.65 -13.77 5.74
C ARG A 207 -16.84 -13.51 4.24
N GLN A 208 -17.84 -14.12 3.61
CA GLN A 208 -18.12 -13.91 2.19
C GLN A 208 -18.40 -12.43 1.90
N SER A 209 -19.32 -11.81 2.65
CA SER A 209 -19.69 -10.41 2.43
C SER A 209 -18.52 -9.44 2.60
N HIS A 210 -17.63 -9.72 3.57
CA HIS A 210 -16.41 -8.95 3.80
C HIS A 210 -15.45 -9.07 2.62
N VAL A 211 -15.17 -10.29 2.18
CA VAL A 211 -14.26 -10.56 1.08
C VAL A 211 -14.78 -10.02 -0.25
N SER A 212 -16.08 -10.14 -0.53
CA SER A 212 -16.68 -9.52 -1.73
C SER A 212 -16.50 -8.00 -1.72
N MET A 213 -16.62 -7.35 -0.56
CA MET A 213 -16.39 -5.91 -0.44
C MET A 213 -14.92 -5.53 -0.68
N LEU A 214 -13.97 -6.33 -0.18
CA LEU A 214 -12.55 -6.14 -0.46
C LEU A 214 -12.23 -6.33 -1.94
N GLN A 215 -12.79 -7.36 -2.57
CA GLN A 215 -12.63 -7.61 -4.01
C GLN A 215 -13.14 -6.42 -4.83
N GLU A 216 -14.35 -5.93 -4.57
CA GLU A 216 -14.89 -4.75 -5.25
C GLU A 216 -13.99 -3.52 -5.08
N ASP A 217 -13.41 -3.32 -3.90
CA ASP A 217 -12.53 -2.18 -3.63
C ASP A 217 -11.19 -2.27 -4.35
N LEU A 218 -10.61 -3.47 -4.45
CA LEU A 218 -9.39 -3.71 -5.22
C LEU A 218 -9.63 -3.51 -6.72
N LEU A 219 -10.77 -4.00 -7.26
CA LEU A 219 -11.12 -3.81 -8.67
C LEU A 219 -11.34 -2.34 -9.04
N ARG A 220 -11.77 -1.51 -8.09
CA ARG A 220 -11.94 -0.06 -8.30
C ARG A 220 -10.65 0.72 -8.10
N LEU A 221 -9.58 0.11 -7.60
CA LEU A 221 -8.33 0.79 -7.28
C LEU A 221 -7.46 0.85 -8.55
N PRO A 222 -7.20 2.04 -9.14
CA PRO A 222 -6.44 2.13 -10.40
C PRO A 222 -5.00 1.60 -10.28
N SER A 223 -4.45 1.61 -9.07
CA SER A 223 -3.12 1.08 -8.79
C SER A 223 -3.11 -0.44 -8.58
N PHE A 224 -4.25 -1.14 -8.58
CA PHE A 224 -4.28 -2.60 -8.48
C PHE A 224 -4.36 -3.23 -9.87
N PRO A 225 -3.58 -4.30 -10.18
CA PRO A 225 -2.65 -5.02 -9.30
C PRO A 225 -1.26 -4.39 -9.21
N ARG A 226 -0.96 -3.35 -10.00
CA ARG A 226 0.38 -2.74 -10.12
C ARG A 226 1.09 -2.53 -8.79
N SER A 227 0.48 -1.84 -7.83
CA SER A 227 1.03 -1.58 -6.49
C SER A 227 1.39 -2.83 -5.69
N ALA A 228 0.73 -3.97 -5.94
CA ALA A 228 1.08 -5.25 -5.32
C ALA A 228 2.33 -5.89 -5.96
N VAL A 229 2.61 -5.58 -7.23
CA VAL A 229 3.69 -6.17 -8.05
C VAL A 229 4.74 -5.16 -8.55
N ASP A 230 4.71 -3.90 -8.10
CA ASP A 230 5.76 -2.92 -8.41
C ASP A 230 7.01 -3.18 -7.56
N THR A 231 8.19 -3.05 -8.16
CA THR A 231 9.48 -3.27 -7.49
C THR A 231 10.51 -2.23 -7.91
N ASP A 232 11.15 -1.59 -6.94
CA ASP A 232 12.14 -0.52 -7.16
C ASP A 232 13.56 -1.07 -7.31
N PHE A 233 13.80 -1.97 -8.29
CA PHE A 233 15.07 -2.70 -8.45
C PHE A 233 16.32 -1.82 -8.43
N SER A 234 16.25 -0.61 -8.98
CA SER A 234 17.38 0.32 -9.01
C SER A 234 17.84 0.78 -7.62
N LEU A 235 16.99 0.67 -6.59
CA LEU A 235 17.31 1.04 -5.20
C LEU A 235 17.90 -0.13 -4.39
N PHE A 236 17.94 -1.34 -4.94
CA PHE A 236 18.51 -2.51 -4.25
C PHE A 236 20.04 -2.52 -4.22
N SER A 237 20.67 -1.73 -5.09
CA SER A 237 22.14 -1.57 -5.14
C SER A 237 22.67 -0.48 -4.20
N ASP A 238 21.78 0.32 -3.62
CA ASP A 238 22.11 1.42 -2.72
C ASP A 238 22.36 0.93 -1.28
N PRO A 239 22.88 1.76 -0.35
CA PRO A 239 23.34 1.31 0.97
C PRO A 239 22.33 0.51 1.82
N GLN A 240 21.04 0.85 1.81
CA GLN A 240 19.96 0.09 2.48
C GLN A 240 19.22 -0.89 1.55
N GLY A 241 19.86 -1.26 0.44
CA GLY A 241 19.21 -1.98 -0.66
C GLY A 241 18.88 -3.42 -0.30
N LYS A 242 19.63 -4.04 0.60
CA LYS A 242 19.35 -5.40 1.10
C LYS A 242 18.12 -5.44 1.98
N GLU A 243 17.99 -4.47 2.88
CA GLU A 243 16.82 -4.31 3.76
C GLU A 243 15.58 -4.00 2.92
N LEU A 244 15.72 -3.13 1.91
CA LEU A 244 14.63 -2.82 0.99
C LEU A 244 14.23 -4.03 0.14
N PHE A 245 15.19 -4.81 -0.35
CA PHE A 245 14.92 -6.08 -1.05
C PHE A 245 14.11 -7.03 -0.16
N GLY A 246 14.57 -7.30 1.06
CA GLY A 246 13.86 -8.20 1.97
C GLY A 246 12.47 -7.70 2.36
N LEU A 247 12.31 -6.38 2.51
CA LEU A 247 11.01 -5.76 2.75
C LEU A 247 10.08 -5.90 1.54
N ASP A 248 10.60 -5.77 0.32
CA ASP A 248 9.81 -5.96 -0.89
C ASP A 248 9.39 -7.43 -1.06
N THR A 249 10.29 -8.39 -0.81
CA THR A 249 9.94 -9.83 -0.79
C THR A 249 8.85 -10.12 0.24
N LEU A 250 8.95 -9.56 1.46
CA LEU A 250 7.91 -9.67 2.48
C LEU A 250 6.59 -9.05 2.01
N HIS A 251 6.62 -7.88 1.37
CA HIS A 251 5.45 -7.24 0.80
C HIS A 251 4.75 -8.14 -0.23
N LYS A 252 5.50 -8.74 -1.16
CA LYS A 252 4.92 -9.70 -2.13
C LYS A 252 4.30 -10.91 -1.42
N SER A 253 4.98 -11.47 -0.43
CA SER A 253 4.49 -12.59 0.39
C SER A 253 3.16 -12.25 1.09
N MET A 254 3.04 -11.05 1.68
CA MET A 254 1.82 -10.63 2.35
C MET A 254 0.68 -10.40 1.36
N TRP A 255 0.94 -9.88 0.17
CA TRP A 255 -0.09 -9.77 -0.87
C TRP A 255 -0.61 -11.14 -1.32
N ILE A 256 0.28 -12.12 -1.55
CA ILE A 256 -0.15 -13.50 -1.83
C ILE A 256 -1.04 -14.02 -0.70
N LYS A 257 -0.64 -13.78 0.56
CA LYS A 257 -1.40 -14.24 1.72
C LYS A 257 -2.78 -13.58 1.82
N LEU A 258 -2.89 -12.28 1.58
CA LEU A 258 -4.17 -11.58 1.58
C LEU A 258 -5.12 -12.16 0.53
N LEU A 259 -4.62 -12.36 -0.69
CA LEU A 259 -5.44 -12.90 -1.77
C LEU A 259 -5.82 -14.36 -1.55
N GLU A 260 -4.96 -15.16 -0.90
CA GLU A 260 -5.32 -16.51 -0.44
C GLU A 260 -6.50 -16.48 0.55
N GLU A 261 -6.45 -15.63 1.57
CA GLU A 261 -7.56 -15.46 2.53
C GLU A 261 -8.85 -14.99 1.84
N MET A 262 -8.73 -14.12 0.82
CA MET A 262 -9.86 -13.69 0.01
C MET A 262 -10.43 -14.86 -0.81
N PHE A 263 -9.60 -15.60 -1.54
CA PHE A 263 -10.07 -16.72 -2.35
C PHE A 263 -10.75 -17.80 -1.52
N LEU A 264 -10.17 -18.16 -0.36
CA LEU A 264 -10.77 -19.11 0.57
C LEU A 264 -12.02 -18.56 1.28
N GLY A 265 -12.17 -17.24 1.35
CA GLY A 265 -13.35 -16.58 1.91
C GLY A 265 -14.52 -16.45 0.91
N MET A 266 -14.29 -16.69 -0.38
CA MET A 266 -15.34 -16.79 -1.40
C MET A 266 -15.86 -18.23 -1.54
N PRO A 267 -17.14 -18.44 -1.89
CA PRO A 267 -17.66 -19.78 -2.20
C PRO A 267 -16.92 -20.43 -3.37
N SER A 268 -16.80 -21.77 -3.37
CA SER A 268 -16.18 -22.54 -4.46
C SER A 268 -16.86 -22.37 -5.80
N GLU A 269 -18.16 -22.04 -5.83
CA GLU A 269 -18.93 -21.75 -7.05
C GLU A 269 -18.97 -20.26 -7.41
N PHE A 270 -18.15 -19.41 -6.77
CA PHE A 270 -18.13 -17.98 -7.08
C PHE A 270 -17.83 -17.76 -8.57
N PRO A 271 -18.69 -17.01 -9.29
CA PRO A 271 -18.60 -16.89 -10.75
C PRO A 271 -17.59 -15.81 -11.14
N TRP A 272 -16.31 -16.09 -10.90
CA TRP A 272 -15.21 -15.24 -11.37
C TRP A 272 -15.28 -15.05 -12.89
N GLY A 273 -15.29 -13.79 -13.33
CA GLY A 273 -15.07 -13.44 -14.72
C GLY A 273 -13.59 -13.26 -15.04
N ASP A 274 -13.30 -12.57 -16.15
CA ASP A 274 -11.94 -12.26 -16.60
C ASP A 274 -11.14 -11.47 -15.54
N GLU A 275 -11.81 -10.79 -14.62
CA GLU A 275 -11.18 -10.00 -13.57
C GLU A 275 -10.34 -10.82 -12.59
N ILE A 276 -10.54 -12.15 -12.49
CA ILE A 276 -9.68 -13.03 -11.68
C ILE A 276 -8.21 -12.95 -12.13
N MET A 277 -7.96 -12.66 -13.41
CA MET A 277 -6.61 -12.47 -13.94
C MET A 277 -5.85 -11.35 -13.22
N LEU A 278 -6.54 -10.27 -12.80
CA LEU A 278 -5.89 -9.19 -12.06
C LEU A 278 -5.35 -9.69 -10.71
N PHE A 279 -6.05 -10.62 -10.06
CA PHE A 279 -5.63 -11.22 -8.80
C PHE A 279 -4.52 -12.26 -9.00
N LEU A 280 -4.64 -13.11 -10.02
CA LEU A 280 -3.60 -14.10 -10.36
C LEU A 280 -2.29 -13.43 -10.80
N ASN A 281 -2.36 -12.28 -11.48
CA ASN A 281 -1.20 -11.47 -11.82
C ASN A 281 -0.38 -11.05 -10.58
N VAL A 282 -1.00 -10.93 -9.40
CA VAL A 282 -0.26 -10.66 -8.17
C VAL A 282 0.62 -11.84 -7.78
N PHE A 283 0.10 -13.07 -7.89
CA PHE A 283 0.85 -14.29 -7.62
C PHE A 283 2.01 -14.45 -8.61
N ASN A 284 1.70 -14.35 -9.90
CA ASN A 284 2.66 -14.54 -10.98
C ASN A 284 3.73 -13.44 -10.95
N GLY A 285 3.32 -12.19 -10.73
CA GLY A 285 4.24 -11.06 -10.59
C GLY A 285 5.19 -11.24 -9.42
N ALA A 286 4.70 -11.62 -8.23
CA ALA A 286 5.55 -11.89 -7.08
C ALA A 286 6.65 -12.92 -7.38
N LEU A 287 6.30 -14.01 -8.07
CA LEU A 287 7.26 -15.05 -8.45
C LEU A 287 8.28 -14.56 -9.49
N ILE A 288 7.87 -13.75 -10.47
CA ILE A 288 8.76 -13.20 -11.49
C ILE A 288 9.74 -12.18 -10.90
N LEU A 289 9.33 -11.43 -9.88
CA LEU A 289 10.12 -10.35 -9.29
C LEU A 289 11.13 -10.84 -8.27
N HIS A 290 10.82 -11.92 -7.55
CA HIS A 290 11.69 -12.54 -6.54
C HIS A 290 11.80 -14.07 -6.74
N PRO A 291 12.21 -14.55 -7.92
CA PRO A 291 12.30 -15.99 -8.21
C PRO A 291 13.35 -16.71 -7.37
N GLU A 292 14.32 -15.98 -6.82
CA GLU A 292 15.38 -16.50 -5.96
C GLU A 292 14.90 -16.87 -4.55
N ASP A 293 13.75 -16.36 -4.10
CA ASP A 293 13.25 -16.62 -2.75
C ASP A 293 12.47 -17.93 -2.69
N SER A 294 13.09 -18.95 -2.08
CA SER A 294 12.48 -20.28 -1.96
C SER A 294 11.23 -20.34 -1.06
N ALA A 295 11.09 -19.42 -0.10
CA ALA A 295 9.91 -19.37 0.77
C ALA A 295 8.72 -18.78 0.02
N LEU A 296 8.94 -17.72 -0.75
CA LEU A 296 7.96 -17.12 -1.63
C LEU A 296 7.51 -18.10 -2.71
N LEU A 297 8.43 -18.83 -3.35
CA LEU A 297 8.10 -19.88 -4.31
C LEU A 297 7.21 -20.97 -3.70
N ARG A 298 7.52 -21.41 -2.47
CA ARG A 298 6.71 -22.41 -1.76
C ARG A 298 5.31 -21.88 -1.46
N GLN A 299 5.21 -20.64 -0.98
CA GLN A 299 3.93 -20.01 -0.69
C GLN A 299 3.10 -19.86 -1.96
N TYR A 300 3.69 -19.33 -3.04
CA TYR A 300 3.07 -19.24 -4.35
C TYR A 300 2.50 -20.58 -4.81
N ALA A 301 3.32 -21.64 -4.81
CA ALA A 301 2.90 -22.96 -5.28
C ALA A 301 1.73 -23.51 -4.44
N ALA A 302 1.78 -23.37 -3.11
CA ALA A 302 0.71 -23.78 -2.23
C ALA A 302 -0.59 -22.99 -2.51
N THR A 303 -0.50 -21.67 -2.64
CA THR A 303 -1.67 -20.82 -2.89
C THR A 303 -2.29 -21.09 -4.26
N VAL A 304 -1.49 -21.28 -5.32
CA VAL A 304 -2.00 -21.62 -6.66
C VAL A 304 -2.70 -22.98 -6.65
N ILE A 305 -2.11 -24.00 -6.02
CA ILE A 305 -2.74 -25.32 -5.88
C ILE A 305 -4.07 -25.22 -5.11
N ASN A 306 -4.07 -24.54 -3.96
CA ASN A 306 -5.28 -24.36 -3.16
C ASN A 306 -6.38 -23.63 -3.94
N THR A 307 -6.01 -22.58 -4.68
CA THR A 307 -6.93 -21.80 -5.52
C THR A 307 -7.51 -22.65 -6.64
N ALA A 308 -6.67 -23.42 -7.34
CA ALA A 308 -7.11 -24.30 -8.43
C ALA A 308 -8.03 -25.41 -7.94
N VAL A 309 -7.76 -25.97 -6.74
CA VAL A 309 -8.63 -26.98 -6.11
C VAL A 309 -9.96 -26.37 -5.66
N HIS A 310 -9.92 -25.20 -5.02
CA HIS A 310 -11.11 -24.53 -4.50
C HIS A 310 -12.07 -24.09 -5.62
N PHE A 311 -11.52 -23.52 -6.70
CA PHE A 311 -12.27 -23.13 -7.89
C PHE A 311 -12.12 -24.15 -9.03
N ASN A 312 -12.20 -25.46 -8.75
CA ASN A 312 -11.96 -26.51 -9.74
C ASN A 312 -12.83 -26.36 -11.01
N HIS A 313 -14.09 -25.94 -10.86
CA HIS A 313 -14.99 -25.69 -12.00
C HIS A 313 -14.42 -24.68 -13.02
N LEU A 314 -13.61 -23.74 -12.53
CA LEU A 314 -13.02 -22.64 -13.28
C LEU A 314 -11.70 -23.08 -13.93
N PHE A 315 -10.81 -23.69 -13.15
CA PHE A 315 -9.49 -24.08 -13.62
C PHE A 315 -9.49 -25.38 -14.44
N SER A 316 -10.49 -26.24 -14.29
CA SER A 316 -10.62 -27.46 -15.12
C SER A 316 -10.99 -27.16 -16.58
N LEU A 317 -11.62 -26.02 -16.86
CA LEU A 317 -12.05 -25.62 -18.20
C LEU A 317 -11.04 -24.69 -18.89
N SER A 318 -10.51 -23.71 -18.15
CA SER A 318 -9.70 -22.61 -18.70
C SER A 318 -8.43 -22.31 -17.91
N GLY A 319 -8.08 -23.12 -16.90
CA GLY A 319 -7.01 -22.80 -15.95
C GLY A 319 -5.62 -22.61 -16.56
N TYR A 320 -5.30 -23.32 -17.64
CA TYR A 320 -4.02 -23.15 -18.36
C TYR A 320 -3.87 -21.81 -19.06
N GLN A 321 -4.96 -21.08 -19.32
CA GLN A 321 -4.89 -19.75 -19.93
C GLN A 321 -4.59 -18.66 -18.89
N TRP A 322 -4.69 -19.00 -17.60
CA TRP A 322 -4.76 -18.03 -16.52
C TRP A 322 -3.54 -18.04 -15.58
N ILE A 323 -2.76 -19.12 -15.63
CA ILE A 323 -1.49 -19.31 -14.91
C ILE A 323 -0.37 -19.21 -15.94
#